data_AF-A0A1J1IPU5-F1
#
_entry.id   AF-A0A1J1IPU5-F1
#
_cell.length_a   1.000
_cell.length_b   1.000
_cell.length_c   1.000
_cell.angle_alpha   90.00
_cell.angle_beta   90.00
_cell.angle_gamma   90.00
#
_symmetry.space_group_name_H-M   'P 1'
#
loop_
_entity.id
_entity.type
_entity.pdbx_description
1 polymer ?
#
loop_
_entity_poly.entity_id
_entity_poly.type
_entity_poly.pdbx_seq_one_letter_code
_entity_poly.pdbx_strand_id
1 'polypeptide(L)'
;MFLKQFVLLLFCALITKISSRPHYMLSPYAHRAVLENDALEETFPDHFRNPFMKTPRVRVALSRFSRLHHGETPVKNRIADAVPRKEIYKLLTHAGLVKRNDFPYA
;
A
#
# COMPACT_ATOMS: atom_id res chain seq x y z
N MET A 1 34.17 -30.97 -7.50
CA MET A 1 33.34 -30.72 -6.29
C MET A 1 32.94 -29.25 -6.15
N PHE A 2 33.89 -28.30 -6.22
CA PHE A 2 33.63 -26.86 -6.04
C PHE A 2 32.60 -26.21 -6.98
N LEU A 3 32.55 -26.58 -8.26
CA LEU A 3 31.60 -25.98 -9.21
C LEU A 3 30.12 -26.30 -8.88
N LYS A 4 29.84 -27.52 -8.40
CA LYS A 4 28.49 -27.90 -7.95
C LYS A 4 28.09 -27.16 -6.68
N GLN A 5 29.02 -26.95 -5.76
CA GLN A 5 28.80 -26.15 -4.53
C GLN A 5 28.46 -24.70 -4.88
N PHE A 6 29.17 -24.12 -5.85
CA PHE A 6 28.98 -22.73 -6.26
C PHE A 6 27.63 -22.51 -6.97
N VAL A 7 27.24 -23.46 -7.83
CA VAL A 7 25.92 -23.45 -8.48
C VAL A 7 24.79 -23.59 -7.45
N LEU A 8 24.95 -24.46 -6.45
CA LEU A 8 23.98 -24.62 -5.36
C LEU A 8 23.82 -23.34 -4.52
N LEU A 9 24.92 -22.66 -4.22
CA LEU A 9 24.92 -21.39 -3.47
C LEU A 9 24.28 -20.26 -4.26
N LEU A 10 24.55 -20.17 -5.56
CA LEU A 10 23.88 -19.22 -6.46
C LEU A 10 22.37 -19.46 -6.52
N PHE A 11 21.96 -20.73 -6.58
CA PHE A 11 20.54 -21.11 -6.58
C PHE A 11 19.87 -20.76 -5.24
N CYS A 12 20.51 -21.04 -4.09
CA CYS A 12 20.00 -20.63 -2.77
C CYS A 12 19.92 -19.10 -2.60
N ALA A 13 20.90 -18.36 -3.11
CA ALA A 13 20.89 -16.88 -3.08
C ALA A 13 19.77 -16.28 -3.94
N LEU A 14 19.37 -16.96 -5.03
CA LEU A 14 18.23 -16.58 -5.86
C LEU A 14 16.88 -16.89 -5.19
N ILE A 15 16.73 -18.05 -4.54
CA ILE A 15 15.48 -18.44 -3.86
C ILE A 15 15.18 -17.53 -2.66
N THR A 16 16.21 -17.13 -1.90
CA THR A 16 16.05 -16.26 -0.72
C THR A 16 15.49 -14.88 -1.07
N LYS A 17 15.86 -14.32 -2.23
CA LYS A 17 15.33 -13.04 -2.74
C LYS A 17 13.84 -13.09 -3.07
N ILE A 18 13.33 -14.26 -3.50
CA ILE A 18 11.91 -14.45 -3.83
C ILE A 18 11.08 -14.59 -2.54
N SER A 19 11.61 -15.29 -1.54
CA SER A 19 10.95 -15.49 -0.24
C SER A 19 10.88 -14.22 0.63
N SER A 20 11.72 -13.22 0.38
CA SER A 20 11.69 -11.94 1.10
C SER A 20 10.59 -10.99 0.63
N ARG A 21 9.83 -11.33 -0.42
CA ARG A 21 8.60 -10.59 -0.73
C ARG A 21 7.58 -10.89 0.36
N PRO A 22 7.15 -9.89 1.13
CA PRO A 22 6.38 -10.18 2.31
C PRO A 22 5.03 -10.79 1.91
N HIS A 23 4.72 -11.97 2.46
CA HIS A 23 3.54 -12.78 2.15
C HIS A 23 2.19 -12.06 2.29
N TYR A 24 2.14 -10.86 2.88
CA TYR A 24 0.91 -10.07 2.93
C TYR A 24 0.48 -9.50 1.58
N MET A 25 1.39 -9.39 0.59
CA MET A 25 1.03 -8.92 -0.76
C MET A 25 0.12 -9.91 -1.53
N LEU A 26 0.00 -11.15 -1.07
CA LEU A 26 -0.91 -12.16 -1.64
C LEU A 26 -2.15 -12.43 -0.75
N SER A 27 -2.38 -11.64 0.30
CA SER A 27 -3.57 -11.81 1.13
C SER A 27 -4.83 -11.43 0.32
N PRO A 28 -5.82 -12.32 0.13
CA PRO A 28 -7.07 -12.00 -0.55
C PRO A 28 -7.93 -10.98 0.23
N TYR A 29 -7.51 -10.61 1.44
CA TYR A 29 -8.15 -9.65 2.32
C TYR A 29 -7.44 -8.28 2.36
N ALA A 30 -6.29 -8.15 1.70
CA ALA A 30 -5.60 -6.88 1.58
C ALA A 30 -6.31 -5.99 0.55
N HIS A 31 -6.68 -4.76 0.94
CA HIS A 31 -7.24 -3.80 -0.01
C HIS A 31 -6.13 -3.25 -0.93
N ARG A 32 -6.42 -3.09 -2.22
CA ARG A 32 -5.46 -2.60 -3.22
C ARG A 32 -4.74 -1.32 -2.79
N ALA A 33 -5.49 -0.33 -2.30
CA ALA A 33 -4.90 0.94 -1.86
C ALA A 33 -3.91 0.80 -0.69
N VAL A 34 -4.06 -0.23 0.16
CA VAL A 34 -3.10 -0.50 1.26
C VAL A 34 -1.81 -1.06 0.69
N LEU A 35 -1.90 -1.97 -0.28
CA LEU A 35 -0.73 -2.54 -0.97
C LEU A 35 0.02 -1.48 -1.77
N GLU A 36 -0.69 -0.61 -2.51
CA GLU A 36 -0.10 0.49 -3.27
C GLU A 36 0.55 1.52 -2.34
N ASN A 37 -0.10 1.86 -1.22
CA ASN A 37 0.49 2.76 -0.24
C ASN A 37 1.76 2.17 0.36
N ASP A 38 1.78 0.88 0.72
CA ASP A 38 2.96 0.23 1.29
C ASP A 38 4.13 0.21 0.30
N ALA A 39 3.85 -0.05 -0.99
CA ALA A 39 4.87 0.02 -2.04
C ALA A 39 5.41 1.44 -2.27
N LEU A 40 4.55 2.47 -2.22
CA LEU A 40 4.97 3.86 -2.31
C LEU A 40 5.79 4.29 -1.08
N GLU A 41 5.45 3.76 0.09
CA GLU A 41 6.13 4.07 1.35
C GLU A 41 7.62 3.70 1.33
N GLU A 42 7.96 2.62 0.63
CA GLU A 42 9.34 2.18 0.44
C GLU A 42 10.18 3.22 -0.33
N THR A 43 9.55 4.03 -1.18
CA THR A 43 10.22 5.05 -2.00
C THR A 43 10.55 6.33 -1.23
N PHE A 44 9.88 6.60 -0.10
CA PHE A 44 10.10 7.83 0.65
C PHE A 44 11.36 7.77 1.52
N PRO A 45 12.05 8.92 1.71
CA PRO A 45 13.08 9.07 2.73
C PRO A 45 12.52 8.79 4.14
N ASP A 46 13.36 8.31 5.05
CA ASP A 46 12.92 7.83 6.38
C ASP A 46 12.17 8.87 7.22
N HIS A 47 12.45 10.16 7.04
CA HIS A 47 11.76 11.25 7.75
C HIS A 47 10.38 11.57 7.17
N PHE A 48 10.11 11.20 5.90
CA PHE A 48 8.79 11.31 5.28
C PHE A 48 7.97 10.03 5.39
N ARG A 49 8.59 8.91 5.80
CA ARG A 49 7.87 7.67 6.07
C ARG A 49 6.94 7.81 7.26
N ASN A 50 5.71 7.39 7.07
CA ASN A 50 4.66 7.25 8.05
C ASN A 50 5.17 6.47 9.28
N PRO A 51 5.17 7.08 10.48
CA PRO A 51 5.60 6.43 11.72
C PRO A 51 4.87 5.11 12.00
N PHE A 52 3.58 5.02 11.65
CA PHE A 52 2.78 3.81 11.85
C PHE A 52 3.29 2.64 11.00
N MET A 53 3.77 2.93 9.78
CA MET A 53 4.33 1.90 8.90
C MET A 53 5.73 1.46 9.31
N LYS A 54 6.47 2.25 10.11
CA LYS A 54 7.80 1.86 10.63
C LYS A 54 7.73 0.66 11.57
N THR A 55 6.61 0.48 12.27
CA THR A 55 6.43 -0.63 13.23
C THR A 55 6.01 -1.90 12.48
N PRO A 56 6.84 -2.98 12.47
CA PRO A 56 6.56 -4.17 11.68
C PRO A 56 5.20 -4.82 12.02
N ARG A 57 4.84 -4.84 13.31
CA ARG A 57 3.56 -5.39 13.78
C ARG A 57 2.35 -4.65 13.22
N VAL A 58 2.41 -3.33 13.17
CA VAL A 58 1.33 -2.47 12.68
C VAL A 58 1.18 -2.64 11.17
N ARG A 59 2.30 -2.63 10.43
CA ARG A 59 2.31 -2.87 8.98
C ARG A 59 1.69 -4.21 8.62
N VAL A 60 2.07 -5.28 9.33
CA VAL A 60 1.50 -6.63 9.11
C VAL A 60 0.02 -6.70 9.47
N ALA A 61 -0.44 -6.01 10.51
CA ALA A 61 -1.84 -5.99 10.88
C ALA A 61 -2.70 -5.25 9.84
N LEU A 62 -2.26 -4.07 9.39
CA LEU A 62 -2.95 -3.29 8.35
C LEU A 62 -2.99 -4.01 7.00
N SER A 63 -1.90 -4.68 6.62
CA SER A 63 -1.85 -5.39 5.34
C SER A 63 -2.64 -6.70 5.35
N ARG A 64 -2.80 -7.35 6.52
CA ARG A 64 -3.58 -8.59 6.65
C ARG A 64 -5.07 -8.36 6.83
N PHE A 65 -5.45 -7.31 7.54
CA PHE A 65 -6.84 -7.10 7.97
C PHE A 65 -7.39 -5.79 7.40
N SER A 66 -8.16 -5.89 6.32
CA SER A 66 -9.07 -4.82 5.92
C SER A 66 -10.28 -4.69 6.86
N ARG A 67 -10.47 -5.64 7.78
CA ARG A 67 -11.53 -5.63 8.80
C ARG A 67 -10.96 -5.16 10.12
N LEU A 68 -11.69 -4.27 10.79
CA LEU A 68 -11.39 -3.84 12.16
C LEU A 68 -12.21 -4.65 13.18
N HIS A 69 -13.32 -5.29 12.77
CA HIS A 69 -14.22 -6.03 13.67
C HIS A 69 -14.75 -7.37 13.12
N HIS A 70 -15.27 -8.21 14.03
CA HIS A 70 -15.95 -9.45 13.69
C HIS A 70 -17.29 -9.17 12.98
N GLY A 71 -17.59 -9.92 11.91
CA GLY A 71 -18.80 -9.75 11.10
C GLY A 71 -18.69 -8.73 9.98
N GLU A 72 -17.63 -7.93 9.92
CA GLU A 72 -17.39 -7.00 8.81
C GLU A 72 -17.01 -7.75 7.53
N THR A 73 -17.43 -7.22 6.39
CA THR A 73 -16.97 -7.67 5.07
C THR A 73 -15.82 -6.77 4.62
N PRO A 74 -14.71 -7.34 4.10
CA PRO A 74 -13.62 -6.51 3.60
C PRO A 74 -14.14 -5.65 2.43
N VAL A 75 -13.96 -4.35 2.55
CA VAL A 75 -14.33 -3.40 1.48
C VAL A 75 -13.37 -3.65 0.33
N LYS A 76 -13.88 -4.13 -0.81
CA LYS A 76 -13.08 -4.37 -2.03
C LYS A 76 -13.11 -3.18 -2.98
N ASN A 77 -14.27 -2.52 -3.07
CA ASN A 77 -14.50 -1.35 -3.91
C ASN A 77 -14.97 -0.22 -3.00
N ARG A 78 -14.15 0.82 -2.82
CA ARG A 78 -14.57 1.99 -2.05
C ARG A 78 -15.44 2.85 -2.94
N ILE A 79 -16.62 3.26 -2.47
CA ILE A 79 -17.48 4.21 -3.18
C ILE A 79 -16.72 5.52 -3.44
N ALA A 80 -15.84 5.92 -2.50
CA ALA A 80 -14.97 7.09 -2.65
C ALA A 80 -14.02 6.99 -3.87
N ASP A 81 -13.61 5.79 -4.27
CA ASP A 81 -12.73 5.60 -5.44
C ASP A 81 -13.50 5.82 -6.76
N ALA A 82 -14.83 5.70 -6.74
CA ALA A 82 -15.70 5.97 -7.87
C ALA A 82 -16.02 7.46 -8.04
N VAL A 83 -15.74 8.30 -7.04
CA VAL A 83 -16.00 9.74 -7.11
C VAL A 83 -14.94 10.41 -7.98
N PRO A 84 -15.32 11.07 -9.10
CA PRO A 84 -14.38 11.79 -9.94
C PRO A 84 -13.65 12.88 -9.15
N ARG A 85 -12.33 13.03 -9.34
CA ARG A 85 -11.55 14.07 -8.66
C ARG A 85 -12.09 15.48 -8.88
N LYS A 86 -12.66 15.73 -10.06
CA LYS A 86 -13.33 16.99 -10.38
C LYS A 86 -14.49 17.30 -9.43
N GLU A 87 -15.32 16.31 -9.09
CA GLU A 87 -16.44 16.51 -8.15
C GLU A 87 -15.95 16.84 -6.75
N ILE A 88 -14.86 16.20 -6.31
CA ILE A 88 -14.23 16.50 -5.02
C ILE A 88 -13.75 17.95 -5.00
N TYR A 89 -13.01 18.41 -6.01
CA TYR A 89 -12.53 19.79 -6.06
C TYR A 89 -13.66 20.82 -6.16
N LYS A 90 -14.72 20.50 -6.91
CA LYS A 90 -15.92 21.34 -6.97
C LYS A 90 -16.55 21.51 -5.59
N LEU A 91 -16.74 20.42 -4.85
CA LEU A 91 -17.29 20.46 -3.49
C LEU A 91 -16.41 21.27 -2.53
N LEU A 92 -15.09 21.04 -2.55
CA LEU A 92 -14.14 21.75 -1.69
C LEU A 92 -14.09 23.25 -2.01
N THR A 93 -14.19 23.62 -3.29
CA THR A 93 -14.24 25.02 -3.73
C THR A 93 -15.53 25.70 -3.25
N HIS A 94 -16.68 25.04 -3.38
CA HIS A 94 -17.95 25.57 -2.87
C HIS A 94 -17.97 25.70 -1.34
N ALA A 95 -17.28 24.80 -0.63
CA ALA A 95 -17.10 24.88 0.81
C ALA A 95 -16.09 25.96 1.27
N GLY A 96 -15.40 26.63 0.33
CA GLY A 96 -14.38 27.63 0.65
C GLY A 96 -13.06 27.04 1.18
N LEU A 97 -12.86 25.72 1.06
CA LEU A 97 -11.65 25.03 1.52
C LEU A 97 -10.49 25.12 0.52
N VAL A 98 -10.80 25.43 -0.74
CA VAL A 98 -9.83 25.52 -1.84
C VAL A 98 -10.16 26.76 -2.68
N LYS A 99 -9.13 27.47 -3.16
CA LYS A 99 -9.35 28.64 -4.03
C LYS A 99 -9.70 28.19 -5.44
N ARG A 100 -10.60 28.94 -6.07
CA ARG A 100 -11.11 28.65 -7.42
C ARG A 100 -10.02 28.60 -8.51
N ASN A 101 -8.91 29.30 -8.30
CA ASN A 101 -7.81 29.39 -9.26
C ASN A 101 -6.76 28.28 -9.10
N ASP A 102 -6.78 27.55 -7.98
CA ASP A 102 -5.81 26.48 -7.74
C ASP A 102 -6.08 25.26 -8.67
N PHE A 103 -7.33 25.11 -9.14
CA PHE A 103 -7.78 24.03 -10.01
C PHE A 103 -8.69 24.56 -11.12
N PRO A 104 -8.14 25.07 -12.24
CA PRO A 104 -8.91 25.73 -13.30
C PRO A 104 -9.88 24.80 -14.05
N TYR A 105 -9.81 23.49 -13.82
CA TYR A 105 -10.67 22.48 -14.43
C TYR A 105 -11.71 21.87 -13.46
N ALA A 106 -11.82 22.39 -12.23
CA ALA A 106 -12.82 21.98 -11.24
C ALA A 106 -14.22 22.51 -11.58
#